data_AF-A0AA39TKW4-F1
#
_entry.id   AF-A0AA39TKW4-F1
#
_cell.length_a   1.000
_cell.length_b   1.000
_cell.length_c   1.000
_cell.angle_alpha   90.00
_cell.angle_beta   90.00
_cell.angle_gamma   90.00
#
_symmetry.space_group_name_H-M   'P 1'
#
loop_
_entity.id
_entity.type
_entity.pdbx_description
1 polymer ?
#
loop_
_entity_poly.entity_id
_entity_poly.type
_entity_poly.pdbx_seq_one_letter_code
_entity_poly.pdbx_strand_id
1 'polypeptide(L)'
;MADQDNTTNKAPAVDDSPISPSRPDPARKNSLENHLLHRPERQELVDKNILPASTAAPGLQAQQKELEKHMRADSLNEKIAHRPSPETLIKDGVLHDDPRSPEEKYAEAIEEEYAKREGGA
;
A
#
# COMPACT_ATOMS: atom_id res chain seq x y z
N MET A 1 -2.99 -46.44 7.19
CA MET A 1 -2.74 -45.01 7.48
C MET A 1 -4.08 -44.34 7.64
N ALA A 2 -4.47 -44.02 8.87
CA ALA A 2 -5.63 -43.20 9.17
C ALA A 2 -5.10 -42.00 9.95
N ASP A 3 -5.01 -40.85 9.30
CA ASP A 3 -4.72 -39.58 9.96
C ASP A 3 -6.08 -38.98 10.36
N GLN A 4 -6.29 -38.83 11.66
CA GLN A 4 -7.47 -38.19 12.24
C GLN A 4 -7.20 -36.70 12.47
N ASP A 5 -8.19 -35.89 12.07
CA ASP A 5 -8.36 -34.48 12.43
C ASP A 5 -8.53 -34.27 13.95
N ASN A 6 -7.89 -33.23 14.52
CA ASN A 6 -8.26 -32.53 15.77
C ASN A 6 -7.22 -31.41 16.02
N THR A 7 -7.48 -30.16 16.41
CA THR A 7 -8.70 -29.39 16.72
C THR A 7 -8.26 -27.95 17.02
N THR A 8 -9.22 -27.03 16.84
CA THR A 8 -9.40 -25.79 17.61
C THR A 8 -8.28 -24.75 17.59
N ASN A 9 -8.34 -23.90 16.55
CA ASN A 9 -7.98 -22.49 16.65
C ASN A 9 -8.93 -21.82 17.68
N LYS A 10 -8.61 -21.99 18.97
CA LYS A 10 -9.35 -21.42 20.08
C LYS A 10 -9.02 -19.93 20.10
N ALA A 11 -9.97 -19.09 19.67
CA ALA A 11 -9.90 -17.66 19.90
C ALA A 11 -9.59 -17.42 21.39
N PRO A 12 -8.65 -16.51 21.73
CA PRO A 12 -8.32 -16.25 23.13
C PRO A 12 -9.61 -15.85 23.84
N ALA A 13 -9.90 -16.52 24.97
CA ALA A 13 -11.07 -16.23 25.77
C ALA A 13 -11.03 -14.74 26.15
N VAL A 14 -12.04 -13.99 25.72
CA VAL A 14 -12.18 -12.57 26.03
C VAL A 14 -12.30 -12.45 27.55
N ASP A 15 -11.38 -11.70 28.16
CA ASP A 15 -11.35 -11.49 29.60
C ASP A 15 -12.39 -10.43 29.99
N ASP A 16 -13.54 -10.90 30.49
CA ASP A 16 -14.65 -10.05 30.97
C ASP A 16 -14.42 -9.49 32.39
N SER A 17 -13.19 -9.58 32.93
CA SER A 17 -12.88 -9.03 34.25
C SER A 17 -13.11 -7.52 34.30
N PRO A 18 -13.78 -6.99 35.34
CA PRO A 18 -14.04 -5.55 35.45
C PRO A 18 -12.74 -4.75 35.52
N ILE A 19 -12.70 -3.61 34.83
CA ILE A 19 -11.54 -2.70 34.74
C ILE A 19 -11.23 -2.00 36.08
N SER A 20 -12.08 -2.17 37.09
CA SER A 20 -11.91 -1.60 38.42
C SER A 20 -10.60 -2.04 39.08
N PRO A 21 -9.87 -1.14 39.75
CA PRO A 21 -8.53 -1.39 40.29
C PRO A 21 -8.54 -2.20 41.59
N SER A 22 -9.57 -3.02 41.82
CA SER A 22 -9.84 -3.57 43.16
C SER A 22 -8.99 -4.80 43.49
N ARG A 23 -8.48 -5.56 42.51
CA ARG A 23 -7.60 -6.70 42.76
C ARG A 23 -6.59 -6.93 41.61
N PRO A 24 -5.28 -7.02 41.89
CA PRO A 24 -4.31 -7.51 40.91
C PRO A 24 -4.56 -9.00 40.68
N ASP A 25 -5.29 -9.34 39.63
CA ASP A 25 -5.44 -10.71 39.21
C ASP A 25 -4.07 -11.24 38.71
N PRO A 26 -3.47 -12.24 39.38
CA PRO A 26 -2.19 -12.80 38.96
C PRO A 26 -2.25 -13.39 37.54
N ALA A 27 -3.40 -13.87 37.08
CA ALA A 27 -3.54 -14.40 35.71
C ALA A 27 -3.38 -13.29 34.66
N ARG A 28 -3.94 -12.09 34.91
CA ARG A 28 -3.76 -10.92 34.04
C ARG A 28 -2.32 -10.43 34.03
N LYS A 29 -1.63 -10.42 35.18
CA LYS A 29 -0.21 -10.07 35.26
C LYS A 29 0.66 -11.01 34.43
N ASN A 30 0.44 -12.31 34.56
CA ASN A 30 1.19 -13.33 33.82
C ASN A 30 0.93 -13.23 32.30
N SER A 31 -0.33 -12.96 31.90
CA SER A 31 -0.67 -12.74 30.49
C SER A 31 0.04 -11.51 29.92
N LEU A 32 -0.02 -10.36 30.62
CA LEU A 32 0.63 -9.14 30.17
C LEU A 32 2.15 -9.31 30.04
N GLU A 33 2.79 -9.94 31.02
CA GLU A 33 4.23 -10.24 31.00
C GLU A 33 4.62 -11.05 29.76
N ASN A 34 3.86 -12.12 29.46
CA ASN A 34 4.08 -12.92 28.25
C ASN A 34 3.95 -12.11 26.95
N HIS A 35 2.99 -11.19 26.86
CA HIS A 35 2.80 -10.34 25.67
C HIS A 35 3.90 -9.27 25.53
N LEU A 36 4.41 -8.75 26.64
CA LEU A 36 5.52 -7.79 26.60
C LEU A 36 6.84 -8.45 26.20
N LEU A 37 7.06 -9.71 26.60
CA LEU A 37 8.24 -10.49 26.20
C LEU A 37 8.27 -10.80 24.69
N HIS A 38 7.10 -11.06 24.08
CA HIS A 38 6.98 -11.36 22.66
C HIS A 38 6.58 -10.14 21.82
N ARG A 39 6.75 -8.92 22.37
CA ARG A 39 6.38 -7.70 21.67
C ARG A 39 7.30 -7.48 20.45
N PRO A 40 6.75 -7.31 19.24
CA PRO A 40 7.56 -6.98 18.07
C PRO A 40 8.29 -5.65 18.21
N GLU A 41 9.47 -5.57 17.60
CA GLU A 41 10.26 -4.35 17.54
C GLU A 41 9.56 -3.25 16.73
N ARG A 42 9.85 -1.98 17.07
CA ARG A 42 9.24 -0.84 16.36
C ARG A 42 9.50 -0.91 14.85
N GLN A 43 10.71 -1.30 14.45
CA GLN A 43 11.10 -1.36 13.04
C GLN A 43 10.23 -2.36 12.26
N GLU A 44 9.97 -3.55 12.83
CA GLU A 44 9.11 -4.55 12.18
C GLU A 44 7.68 -4.04 11.95
N LEU A 45 7.16 -3.26 12.90
CA LEU A 45 5.82 -2.66 12.76
C LEU A 45 5.79 -1.59 11.67
N VAL A 46 6.89 -0.85 11.49
CA VAL A 46 7.03 0.12 10.39
C VAL A 46 7.11 -0.59 9.05
N ASP A 47 7.93 -1.64 8.95
CA ASP A 47 8.11 -2.41 7.71
C ASP A 47 6.79 -3.11 7.29
N LYS A 48 6.01 -3.57 8.27
CA LYS A 48 4.66 -4.12 8.07
C LYS A 48 3.60 -3.05 7.82
N ASN A 49 3.97 -1.76 7.71
CA ASN A 49 3.07 -0.62 7.52
C ASN A 49 1.98 -0.48 8.60
N ILE A 50 2.23 -0.97 9.82
CA ILE A 50 1.34 -0.82 10.97
C ILE A 50 1.62 0.53 11.66
N LEU A 51 2.89 0.85 11.89
CA LEU A 51 3.32 2.15 12.42
C LEU A 51 3.84 3.04 11.29
N PRO A 52 3.57 4.36 11.34
CA PRO A 52 4.15 5.29 10.37
C PRO A 52 5.66 5.40 10.58
N ALA A 53 6.41 5.40 9.48
CA ALA A 53 7.86 5.63 9.42
C ALA A 53 8.25 7.10 9.65
N SER A 54 7.59 7.79 10.57
CA SER A 54 7.81 9.22 10.82
C SER A 54 8.39 9.49 12.20
N THR A 55 9.24 10.52 12.27
CA THR A 55 9.75 11.12 13.51
C THR A 55 8.90 12.31 13.96
N ALA A 56 7.89 12.71 13.17
CA ALA A 56 6.98 13.79 13.50
C ALA A 56 6.10 13.45 14.72
N ALA A 57 5.71 14.51 15.44
CA ALA A 57 4.80 14.38 16.57
C ALA A 57 3.47 13.71 16.15
N PRO A 58 2.83 12.90 17.01
CA PRO A 58 1.62 12.15 16.66
C PRO A 58 0.49 13.00 16.05
N GLY A 59 0.32 14.24 16.53
CA GLY A 59 -0.70 15.16 16.00
C GLY A 59 -0.45 15.66 14.57
N LEU A 60 0.78 15.58 14.07
CA LEU A 60 1.17 16.09 12.74
C LEU A 60 1.32 14.97 11.69
N GLN A 61 1.35 13.71 12.11
CA GLN A 61 1.57 12.57 11.21
C GLN A 61 0.53 12.50 10.09
N ALA A 62 -0.73 12.85 10.40
CA ALA A 62 -1.81 12.89 9.41
C ALA A 62 -1.54 13.94 8.31
N GLN A 63 -1.20 15.17 8.71
CA GLN A 63 -0.91 16.26 7.77
C GLN A 63 0.34 15.98 6.95
N GLN A 64 1.39 15.42 7.57
CA GLN A 64 2.59 14.99 6.85
C GLN A 64 2.24 13.97 5.75
N LYS A 65 1.46 12.94 6.08
CA LYS A 65 1.06 11.90 5.12
C LYS A 65 0.25 12.48 3.96
N GLU A 66 -0.63 13.43 4.26
CA GLU A 66 -1.43 14.14 3.25
C GLU A 66 -0.53 14.94 2.30
N LEU A 67 0.40 15.74 2.84
CA LEU A 67 1.37 16.48 2.05
C LEU A 67 2.21 15.55 1.15
N GLU A 68 2.76 14.47 1.71
CA GLU A 68 3.54 13.50 0.93
C GLU A 68 2.72 12.84 -0.18
N LYS A 69 1.42 12.62 0.05
CA LYS A 69 0.50 12.11 -0.98
C LYS A 69 0.33 13.12 -2.11
N HIS A 70 0.09 14.39 -1.80
CA HIS A 70 -0.04 15.45 -2.80
C HIS A 70 1.25 15.62 -3.60
N MET A 71 2.40 15.70 -2.93
CA MET A 71 3.69 15.79 -3.61
C MET A 71 3.95 14.61 -4.56
N ARG A 72 3.60 13.38 -4.14
CA ARG A 72 3.70 12.20 -5.02
C ARG A 72 2.74 12.27 -6.20
N ALA A 73 1.52 12.75 -5.99
CA ALA A 73 0.53 12.90 -7.05
C ALA A 73 0.99 13.93 -8.09
N ASP A 74 1.49 15.08 -7.64
CA ASP A 74 1.98 16.14 -8.52
C ASP A 74 3.19 15.66 -9.35
N SER A 75 4.17 15.02 -8.69
CA SER A 75 5.33 14.43 -9.39
C SER A 75 4.93 13.34 -10.38
N LEU A 76 3.91 12.54 -10.06
CA LEU A 76 3.39 11.53 -10.97
C LEU A 76 2.70 12.17 -12.18
N ASN A 77 1.86 13.18 -11.95
CA ASN A 77 1.16 13.91 -13.02
C ASN A 77 2.15 14.55 -14.00
N GLU A 78 3.21 15.18 -13.49
CA GLU A 78 4.28 15.75 -14.32
C GLU A 78 4.96 14.69 -15.20
N LYS A 79 5.27 13.52 -14.63
CA LYS A 79 5.89 12.40 -15.36
C LYS A 79 4.95 11.76 -16.38
N ILE A 80 3.65 11.71 -16.09
CA ILE A 80 2.64 11.20 -17.02
C ILE A 80 2.48 12.17 -18.19
N ALA A 81 2.46 13.48 -17.93
CA ALA A 81 2.35 14.49 -18.98
C ALA A 81 3.51 14.44 -19.99
N HIS A 82 4.72 14.10 -19.51
CA HIS A 82 5.91 13.94 -20.34
C HIS A 82 6.24 12.48 -20.65
N ARG A 83 5.25 11.57 -20.60
CA ARG A 83 5.47 10.15 -20.83
C ARG A 83 5.90 9.93 -22.30
N PRO A 84 7.06 9.31 -22.57
CA PRO A 84 7.52 9.05 -23.93
C PRO A 84 6.59 8.06 -24.64
N SER A 85 6.38 8.26 -25.94
CA SER A 85 5.57 7.35 -26.75
C SER A 85 6.30 6.01 -26.95
N PRO A 86 5.58 4.90 -27.18
CA PRO A 86 6.20 3.60 -27.44
C PRO A 86 7.21 3.62 -28.59
N GLU A 87 6.94 4.41 -29.63
CA GLU A 87 7.83 4.57 -30.79
C GLU A 87 9.17 5.19 -30.41
N THR A 88 9.15 6.23 -29.56
CA THR A 88 10.40 6.84 -29.06
C THR A 88 11.22 5.85 -28.25
N LEU A 89 10.57 5.01 -27.43
CA LEU A 89 11.23 3.99 -26.62
C LEU A 89 11.84 2.87 -27.48
N ILE A 90 11.24 2.52 -28.62
CA ILE A 90 11.80 1.55 -29.58
C ILE A 90 13.03 2.15 -30.27
N LYS A 91 12.94 3.41 -30.71
CA LYS A 91 14.07 4.12 -31.34
C LYS A 91 15.28 4.21 -30.41
N ASP A 92 15.05 4.45 -29.13
CA ASP A 92 16.10 4.55 -28.11
C ASP A 92 16.61 3.17 -27.64
N GLY A 93 16.04 2.07 -28.15
CA GLY A 93 16.45 0.70 -27.83
C GLY A 93 16.02 0.20 -26.46
N VAL A 94 15.14 0.93 -25.76
CA VAL A 94 14.58 0.52 -24.46
C VAL A 94 13.51 -0.57 -24.65
N LEU A 95 12.72 -0.47 -25.72
CA LEU A 95 11.65 -1.40 -26.07
C LEU A 95 12.00 -2.12 -27.38
N HIS A 96 11.72 -3.43 -27.48
CA HIS A 96 11.97 -4.19 -28.71
C HIS A 96 10.84 -4.05 -29.72
N ASP A 97 9.60 -4.26 -29.27
CA ASP A 97 8.38 -4.20 -30.09
C ASP A 97 7.31 -3.38 -29.38
N ASP A 98 6.42 -2.76 -30.15
CA ASP A 98 5.31 -1.99 -29.59
C ASP A 98 4.28 -2.92 -28.91
N PRO A 99 4.04 -2.76 -27.59
CA PRO A 99 3.14 -3.62 -26.82
C PRO A 99 1.65 -3.39 -27.12
N ARG A 100 1.29 -2.35 -27.89
CA ARG A 100 -0.11 -2.05 -28.25
C ARG A 100 -0.69 -3.10 -29.19
N SER A 101 -1.96 -3.46 -28.96
CA SER A 101 -2.75 -4.30 -29.86
C SER A 101 -2.87 -3.64 -31.25
N PRO A 102 -2.94 -4.40 -32.36
CA PRO A 102 -3.25 -3.84 -33.67
C PRO A 102 -4.52 -2.98 -33.66
N GLU A 103 -5.55 -3.38 -32.91
CA GLU A 103 -6.81 -2.63 -32.78
C GLU A 103 -6.61 -1.24 -32.15
N GLU A 104 -5.77 -1.16 -31.11
CA GLU A 104 -5.45 0.10 -30.43
C GLU A 104 -4.69 1.05 -31.35
N LYS A 105 -3.76 0.53 -32.16
CA LYS A 105 -3.02 1.31 -33.17
C LYS A 105 -3.95 1.89 -34.23
N TYR A 106 -4.92 1.12 -34.70
CA TYR A 106 -5.90 1.61 -35.69
C TYR A 106 -6.80 2.69 -35.10
N ALA A 107 -7.24 2.54 -33.86
CA ALA A 107 -8.08 3.54 -33.20
C ALA A 107 -7.34 4.89 -33.06
N GLU A 108 -6.08 4.87 -32.62
CA GLU A 108 -5.25 6.07 -32.48
C GLU A 108 -5.02 6.75 -33.84
N ALA A 109 -4.73 5.99 -34.89
CA ALA A 109 -4.57 6.54 -36.24
C ALA A 109 -5.86 7.19 -36.79
N ILE A 110 -7.03 6.63 -36.46
CA ILE A 110 -8.33 7.22 -36.83
C ILE A 110 -8.56 8.53 -36.06
N GLU A 111 -8.23 8.56 -34.77
CA GLU A 111 -8.36 9.75 -33.92
C GLU A 111 -7.44 10.88 -34.40
N GLU A 112 -6.19 10.58 -34.74
CA GLU A 112 -5.23 11.55 -35.30
C GLU A 112 -5.71 12.14 -36.64
N GLU A 113 -6.23 11.31 -37.56
CA GLU A 113 -6.80 11.78 -38.83
C GLU A 113 -8.02 12.69 -38.62
N TYR A 114 -8.85 12.39 -37.62
CA TYR A 114 -9.99 13.21 -37.26
C TYR A 114 -9.55 14.57 -36.68
N ALA A 115 -8.62 14.56 -35.73
CA ALA A 115 -8.05 15.77 -35.13
C ALA A 115 -7.38 16.69 -36.17
N LYS A 116 -6.72 16.10 -37.17
CA LYS A 116 -6.06 16.83 -38.26
C LYS A 116 -7.05 17.48 -39.24
N ARG A 117 -8.23 16.88 -39.42
CA ARG A 117 -9.27 17.38 -40.34
C ARG A 117 -10.17 18.45 -39.73
N GLU A 118 -10.53 18.32 -38.45
CA GLU A 118 -11.45 19.24 -37.77
C GLU A 118 -10.77 20.53 -37.27
N GLY A 119 -9.45 20.69 -37.47
CA GLY A 119 -8.72 21.87 -37.04
C GLY A 119 -8.67 21.96 -35.52
N GLY A 120 -7.78 21.19 -34.90
CA GLY A 120 -7.52 21.25 -33.46
C GLY A 120 -7.25 22.67 -32.97
N ALA A 121 -7.92 23.05 -31.88
CA ALA A 121 -7.59 24.23 -31.07
C ALA A 121 -6.24 24.05 -30.36
#